data_AF-C2BE19-F1
#
_entry.id   AF-C2BE19-F1
#
_cell.length_a   1.000
_cell.length_b   1.000
_cell.length_c   1.000
_cell.angle_alpha   90.00
_cell.angle_beta   90.00
_cell.angle_gamma   90.00
#
_symmetry.space_group_name_H-M   'P 1'
#
loop_
_entity.id
_entity.type
_entity.pdbx_description
1 polymer ?
#
loop_
_entity_poly.entity_id
_entity_poly.type
_entity_poly.pdbx_seq_one_letter_code
_entity_poly.pdbx_strand_id
1 'polypeptide(L)' 'HPQLDFSDIDAVRKVVEECNQLPVHPRHPYVGDLVHTAFSGSHQDAIRKGFAQQKEDAIWEVPYLPIDPADIGRDYEAVI' A
#
# COMPACT_ATOMS: atom_id res chain seq x y z
N HIS A 1 6.74 -16.15 -3.15
CA HIS A 1 7.71 -15.04 -3.11
C HIS A 1 8.36 -14.85 -4.48
N PRO A 2 8.55 -13.60 -4.93
CA PRO A 2 9.03 -13.27 -6.29
C PRO A 2 10.54 -13.38 -6.50
N GLN A 3 11.32 -13.82 -5.50
CA GLN A 3 12.80 -13.83 -5.50
C GLN A 3 13.45 -12.43 -5.59
N LEU A 4 12.68 -11.39 -5.29
CA LEU A 4 13.12 -10.00 -5.14
C LEU A 4 12.57 -9.46 -3.82
N ASP A 5 13.33 -8.55 -3.23
CA ASP A 5 12.94 -7.90 -1.99
C ASP A 5 12.27 -6.55 -2.28
N PHE A 6 11.06 -6.39 -1.76
CA PHE A 6 10.24 -5.18 -1.87
C PHE A 6 9.74 -4.70 -0.51
N SER A 7 10.34 -5.17 0.60
CA SER A 7 9.90 -4.79 1.95
C SER A 7 10.07 -3.30 2.24
N ASP A 8 10.89 -2.60 1.45
CA ASP A 8 11.02 -1.15 1.43
C ASP A 8 10.88 -0.64 -0.02
N ILE A 9 9.64 -0.53 -0.48
CA ILE A 9 9.35 -0.09 -1.85
C ILE A 9 9.69 1.39 -2.07
N ASP A 10 9.75 2.18 -0.99
CA ASP A 10 10.04 3.62 -1.06
C ASP A 10 11.52 3.90 -1.26
N ALA A 11 12.42 3.07 -0.72
CA ALA A 11 13.83 3.09 -1.10
C ALA A 11 14.02 2.80 -2.60
N VAL A 12 13.28 1.82 -3.15
CA VAL A 12 13.30 1.50 -4.58
C VAL A 12 12.79 2.68 -5.41
N ARG A 13 11.64 3.26 -5.05
CA ARG A 13 11.08 4.45 -5.70
C ARG A 13 12.10 5.58 -5.76
N LYS A 14 12.72 5.89 -4.62
CA LYS A 14 13.68 6.98 -4.50
C LYS A 14 14.84 6.80 -5.48
N VAL A 15 15.45 5.61 -5.52
CA VAL A 15 16.53 5.31 -6.47
C VAL A 15 16.06 5.46 -7.93
N VAL A 16 14.86 4.97 -8.26
CA VAL A 16 14.29 5.09 -9.61
C VAL A 16 14.07 6.55 -10.02
N GLU A 17 13.51 7.37 -9.14
CA GLU A 17 13.27 8.80 -9.40
C GLU A 17 14.59 9.58 -9.51
N GLU A 18 15.57 9.29 -8.65
CA GLU A 18 16.92 9.89 -8.69
C GLU A 18 17.68 9.52 -9.97
N CYS A 19 17.63 8.26 -10.42
CA CYS A 19 18.33 7.86 -11.64
C CYS A 19 17.66 8.40 -12.91
N ASN A 20 16.33 8.37 -12.97
CA ASN A 20 15.59 8.69 -14.19
C ASN A 20 15.22 10.17 -14.33
N GLN A 21 15.32 10.94 -13.24
CA GLN A 21 14.87 12.34 -13.19
C GLN A 21 13.39 12.49 -13.58
N LEU A 22 12.59 11.46 -13.28
CA LEU A 22 11.17 11.38 -13.58
C LEU A 22 10.43 10.86 -12.35
N PRO A 23 9.33 11.50 -11.94
CA PRO A 23 8.57 11.06 -10.79
C PRO A 23 7.79 9.77 -11.09
N VAL A 24 7.62 8.93 -10.08
CA VAL A 24 6.64 7.84 -10.12
C VAL A 24 5.24 8.46 -10.01
N HIS A 25 4.34 8.05 -10.91
CA HIS A 25 3.00 8.60 -10.95
C HIS A 25 2.22 8.29 -9.65
N PRO A 26 1.40 9.21 -9.10
CA PRO A 26 0.67 8.96 -7.85
C PRO A 26 -0.28 7.75 -7.84
N ARG A 27 -0.63 7.24 -9.03
CA ARG A 27 -1.47 6.03 -9.21
C ARG A 27 -0.70 4.83 -9.77
N HIS A 28 0.63 4.89 -9.77
CA HIS A 28 1.45 3.75 -10.19
C HIS A 28 1.22 2.59 -9.21
N PRO A 29 0.89 1.37 -9.68
CA PRO A 29 0.58 0.25 -8.79
C PRO A 29 1.62 0.04 -7.69
N TYR A 30 1.16 -0.28 -6.47
CA TYR A 30 1.96 -0.53 -5.25
C TYR A 30 2.70 0.68 -4.65
N VAL A 31 3.25 1.57 -5.47
CA VAL A 31 4.21 2.61 -5.04
C VAL A 31 3.74 4.05 -5.29
N GLY A 32 2.64 4.26 -6.01
CA GLY A 32 2.06 5.59 -6.16
C GLY A 32 1.56 6.14 -4.81
N ASP A 33 1.59 7.45 -4.62
CA ASP A 33 1.19 8.09 -3.35
C ASP A 33 -0.27 7.82 -2.95
N LEU A 34 -1.15 7.48 -3.90
CA LEU A 34 -2.60 7.36 -3.66
C LEU A 34 -3.10 5.92 -3.59
N VAL A 35 -2.22 4.92 -3.71
CA VAL A 35 -2.63 3.53 -3.92
C VAL A 35 -3.10 2.81 -2.66
N HIS A 36 -2.70 3.30 -1.48
CA HIS A 36 -3.13 2.80 -0.17
C HIS A 36 -4.04 3.79 0.56
N THR A 37 -4.68 4.68 -0.20
CA THR A 37 -5.52 5.76 0.35
C THR A 37 -7.00 5.51 0.04
N ALA A 38 -7.86 5.59 1.04
CA ALA A 38 -9.31 5.53 0.85
C ALA A 38 -9.96 6.91 1.07
N PHE A 39 -10.57 7.45 0.01
CA PHE A 39 -11.32 8.72 0.06
C PHE A 39 -12.83 8.54 0.31
N SER A 40 -13.35 7.32 0.10
CA SER A 40 -14.77 7.03 0.33
C SER A 40 -14.98 6.59 1.77
N GLY A 41 -15.91 7.24 2.49
CA GLY A 41 -16.27 6.84 3.85
C GLY A 41 -16.78 5.40 3.94
N SER A 42 -17.46 4.89 2.91
CA SER A 42 -17.89 3.48 2.87
C SER A 42 -16.71 2.52 2.70
N HIS A 43 -15.69 2.90 1.94
CA HIS A 43 -14.47 2.10 1.83
C HIS A 43 -13.69 2.13 3.14
N GLN A 44 -13.56 3.30 3.78
CA GLN A 44 -12.91 3.45 5.08
C GLN A 44 -13.57 2.57 6.16
N ASP A 45 -14.90 2.53 6.21
CA ASP A 45 -15.65 1.67 7.14
C ASP A 45 -15.39 0.18 6.89
N ALA A 46 -15.42 -0.26 5.63
CA ALA A 46 -15.14 -1.64 5.26
C ALA A 46 -13.68 -2.04 5.56
N ILE A 47 -12.72 -1.17 5.27
CA ILE A 47 -11.30 -1.37 5.59
C ILE A 47 -11.11 -1.49 7.10
N ARG A 48 -11.71 -0.60 7.89
CA ARG A 48 -11.65 -0.65 9.36
C ARG A 48 -12.19 -1.99 9.90
N LYS A 49 -13.30 -2.48 9.35
CA LYS A 49 -13.88 -3.79 9.71
C LYS A 49 -13.00 -4.96 9.30
N GLY A 50 -12.29 -4.86 8.18
CA GLY A 50 -11.29 -5.83 7.75
C GLY A 50 -10.11 -5.89 8.72
N PHE A 51 -9.48 -4.73 9.00
CA PHE A 51 -8.37 -4.65 9.97
C PHE A 51 -8.74 -5.18 11.36
N ALA A 52 -9.96 -4.91 11.84
CA ALA A 52 -10.42 -5.41 13.14
C ALA A 52 -10.57 -6.95 13.22
N GLN A 53 -10.71 -7.62 12.07
CA GLN A 53 -10.84 -9.07 11.97
C GLN A 53 -9.56 -9.77 11.52
N GLN A 54 -8.64 -9.04 10.87
CA GLN A 54 -7.36 -9.55 10.39
C GLN A 54 -6.51 -10.07 11.56
N LYS A 55 -5.87 -11.22 11.35
CA LYS A 55 -4.89 -11.80 12.29
C LYS A 55 -3.51 -11.77 11.64
N GLU A 56 -2.47 -11.61 12.45
CA GLU A 56 -1.08 -11.40 12.02
C GLU A 56 -0.57 -12.48 11.05
N ASP A 57 -0.88 -13.76 11.31
CA ASP A 57 -0.47 -14.89 10.48
C ASP A 57 -1.59 -15.45 9.56
N ALA A 58 -2.71 -14.74 9.43
CA ALA A 58 -3.80 -15.17 8.55
C ALA A 58 -3.59 -14.69 7.11
N ILE A 59 -4.32 -15.30 6.19
CA ILE A 59 -4.45 -14.77 4.83
C ILE A 59 -4.98 -13.34 4.92
N TRP A 60 -4.44 -12.44 4.10
CA TRP A 60 -4.88 -11.05 4.04
C TRP A 60 -6.31 -10.95 3.50
N GLU A 61 -7.23 -10.39 4.29
CA GLU A 61 -8.66 -10.30 3.96
C GLU A 61 -9.25 -8.91 4.27
N VAL A 62 -8.48 -7.83 4.04
CA VAL A 62 -8.98 -6.45 4.21
C VAL A 62 -9.60 -5.94 2.90
N PRO A 63 -10.89 -5.53 2.89
CA PRO A 63 -11.55 -5.04 1.67
C PRO A 63 -10.82 -3.85 1.04
N TYR A 64 -10.79 -3.79 -0.30
CA TYR A 64 -10.19 -2.72 -1.12
C TYR A 64 -8.65 -2.62 -1.06
N LEU A 65 -7.98 -3.25 -0.10
CA LEU A 65 -6.52 -3.33 -0.05
C LEU A 65 -6.09 -4.70 -0.57
N PRO A 66 -5.42 -4.79 -1.75
CA PRO A 66 -5.07 -6.08 -2.33
C PRO A 66 -3.93 -6.80 -1.59
N ILE A 67 -3.14 -6.06 -0.82
CA ILE A 67 -2.04 -6.54 0.04
C ILE A 67 -2.04 -5.73 1.33
N ASP A 68 -1.34 -6.20 2.35
CA ASP A 68 -1.00 -5.37 3.50
C ASP A 68 0.01 -4.31 3.05
N PRO A 69 -0.26 -2.99 3.17
CA PRO A 69 0.73 -1.96 2.89
C PRO A 69 2.04 -2.17 3.68
N ALA A 70 1.96 -2.74 4.89
CA ALA A 70 3.12 -2.97 5.74
C ALA A 70 4.10 -4.00 5.14
N ASP A 71 3.62 -4.94 4.31
CA ASP A 71 4.45 -5.94 3.62
C ASP A 71 5.49 -5.30 2.68
N ILE A 72 5.26 -4.06 2.26
CA ILE A 72 6.14 -3.29 1.37
C ILE A 72 6.65 -1.99 2.02
N GLY A 73 6.56 -1.88 3.34
CA GLY A 73 7.09 -0.76 4.10
C GLY A 73 6.23 0.51 4.02
N ARG A 74 4.92 0.36 3.77
CA ARG A 74 3.97 1.47 3.67
C ARG A 74 2.82 1.32 4.66
N ASP A 75 2.03 2.39 4.80
CA ASP A 75 0.85 2.43 5.64
C ASP A 75 -0.42 2.67 4.84
N TYR A 76 -1.56 2.28 5.41
CA TYR A 76 -2.88 2.68 4.93
C TYR A 76 -3.23 4.08 5.43
N GLU A 77 -3.67 4.96 4.53
CA GLU A 77 -4.10 6.32 4.85
C GLU A 77 -5.61 6.50 4.67
N ALA A 78 -6.30 6.87 5.77
CA ALA A 78 -7.67 7.35 5.71
C ALA A 78 -7.68 8.88 5.64
N VAL A 79 -8.21 9.45 4.56
CA VAL A 79 -8.40 10.90 4.44
C VAL A 79 -9.74 11.26 5.07
N ILE A 80 -9.71 11.87 6.26
CA ILE A 80 -10.87 12.35 7.02
C ILE A 80 -10.83 13.88 7.08
#